data_AF-A0A3V9PMY7-F1
#
_entry.id   AF-A0A3V9PMY7-F1
#
_cell.length_a   1.000
_cell.length_b   1.000
_cell.length_c   1.000
_cell.angle_alpha   90.00
_cell.angle_beta   90.00
_cell.angle_gamma   90.00
#
_symmetry.space_group_name_H-M   'P 1'
#
loop_
_entity.id
_entity.type
_entity.pdbx_description
1 polymer ?
#
loop_
_entity_poly.entity_id
_entity_poly.type
_entity_poly.pdbx_seq_one_letter_code
_entity_poly.pdbx_strand_id
1 'polypeptide(L)'
;MPLHHLTRFPRLELIGAPTPLEYLPRLSDYLGREIYIKRDDVTPIAMGGNKLRKLEFLVADALREGADTLITAGAIQSNHVRQTAAVAAKLGLHCVALLENPIGTTAENYLTNGNRLLLDLFNTQIEMCDALTDPDAQLQTLATRIEAQGFRPYVIPVGGSSALGAMGYVESALEIAQQCEEVVGLSSVVVASGSAGTHAGLAVGLEHLMPDVELIGVTVSRAVAEQKPKVIALQQAIAGQLALTATADIHLWDDYFAPGYGVPNDAGMEAVKLLASLEGVLLDPVYTGKAMAGLIDGISQKRFNDDGPILFIHTGGAPALFAYHPHV
;
A
#
# COMPACT_ATOMS: atom_id res chain seq x y z
N MET A 1 25.42 10.07 -1.38
CA MET A 1 24.35 9.06 -1.53
C MET A 1 23.25 9.61 -2.42
N PRO A 2 22.71 8.81 -3.36
CA PRO A 2 21.74 9.29 -4.35
C PRO A 2 20.47 9.87 -3.70
N LEU A 3 20.01 9.33 -2.56
CA LEU A 3 18.77 9.74 -1.91
C LEU A 3 18.87 10.90 -0.89
N HIS A 4 19.98 11.64 -0.85
CA HIS A 4 20.18 12.71 0.15
C HIS A 4 19.12 13.84 0.10
N HIS A 5 18.43 14.03 -1.02
CA HIS A 5 17.36 15.02 -1.16
C HIS A 5 16.06 14.64 -0.43
N LEU A 6 15.90 13.37 -0.03
CA LEU A 6 14.73 12.90 0.71
C LEU A 6 14.55 13.66 2.04
N THR A 7 15.64 14.07 2.68
CA THR A 7 15.63 14.79 3.97
C THR A 7 15.07 16.21 3.88
N ARG A 8 14.75 16.71 2.67
CA ARG A 8 14.10 18.01 2.46
C ARG A 8 12.61 18.00 2.76
N PHE A 9 12.01 16.81 2.79
CA PHE A 9 10.59 16.63 3.05
C PHE A 9 10.39 16.34 4.54
N PRO A 10 9.57 17.13 5.26
CA PRO A 10 9.28 16.84 6.66
C PRO A 10 8.55 15.50 6.76
N ARG A 11 8.90 14.73 7.79
CA ARG A 11 8.37 13.41 8.05
C ARG A 11 8.02 13.30 9.54
N LEU A 12 6.82 12.83 9.85
CA LEU A 12 6.45 12.40 11.20
C LEU A 12 7.03 11.02 11.50
N GLU A 13 7.32 10.74 12.76
CA GLU A 13 7.70 9.39 13.20
C GLU A 13 6.43 8.63 13.64
N LEU A 14 5.86 7.86 12.72
CA LEU A 14 4.67 7.03 12.97
C LEU A 14 5.02 5.54 13.06
N ILE A 15 6.17 5.13 12.54
CA ILE A 15 6.62 3.73 12.49
C ILE A 15 7.61 3.40 13.61
N GLY A 16 8.54 4.30 13.89
CA GLY A 16 9.64 4.08 14.84
C GLY A 16 10.78 3.29 14.19
N ALA A 17 11.11 2.11 14.74
CA ALA A 17 12.20 1.28 14.22
C ALA A 17 11.90 0.74 12.80
N PRO A 18 12.93 0.46 11.98
CA PRO A 18 12.76 -0.20 10.68
C PRO A 18 11.96 -1.50 10.82
N THR A 19 10.98 -1.72 9.95
CA THR A 19 10.16 -2.93 10.03
C THR A 19 11.00 -4.18 9.74
N PRO A 20 10.70 -5.34 10.34
CA PRO A 20 11.49 -6.55 10.13
C PRO A 20 11.57 -6.99 8.66
N LEU A 21 12.72 -7.56 8.29
CA LEU A 21 12.91 -8.34 7.08
C LEU A 21 13.25 -9.77 7.51
N GLU A 22 12.41 -10.72 7.14
CA GLU A 22 12.45 -12.09 7.65
C GLU A 22 12.59 -13.08 6.50
N TYR A 23 13.35 -14.15 6.71
CA TYR A 23 13.33 -15.31 5.82
C TYR A 23 12.08 -16.14 6.11
N LEU A 24 11.42 -16.67 5.08
CA LEU A 24 10.26 -17.55 5.20
C LEU A 24 10.69 -19.01 4.93
N PRO A 25 11.26 -19.73 5.91
CA PRO A 25 11.92 -21.01 5.67
C PRO A 25 10.98 -22.11 5.19
N ARG A 26 9.75 -22.18 5.69
CA ARG A 26 8.80 -23.26 5.36
C ARG A 26 8.17 -23.04 4.00
N LEU A 27 7.87 -21.79 3.66
CA LEU A 27 7.41 -21.42 2.32
C LEU A 27 8.54 -21.59 1.30
N SER A 28 9.76 -21.22 1.66
CA SER A 28 10.92 -21.37 0.79
C SER A 28 11.19 -22.83 0.43
N ASP A 29 11.16 -23.71 1.44
CA ASP A 29 11.25 -25.17 1.25
C ASP A 29 10.11 -25.69 0.38
N TYR A 30 8.87 -25.27 0.67
CA TYR A 30 7.68 -25.67 -0.09
C TYR A 30 7.74 -25.25 -1.57
N LEU A 31 8.23 -24.05 -1.88
CA LEU A 31 8.31 -23.52 -3.24
C LEU A 31 9.63 -23.85 -3.95
N GLY A 32 10.62 -24.39 -3.24
CA GLY A 32 11.96 -24.64 -3.78
C GLY A 32 12.69 -23.36 -4.19
N ARG A 33 12.46 -22.24 -3.49
CA ARG A 33 13.05 -20.93 -3.78
C ARG A 33 13.26 -20.14 -2.50
N GLU A 34 14.34 -19.36 -2.39
CA GLU A 34 14.54 -18.48 -1.23
C GLU A 34 13.56 -17.31 -1.24
N ILE A 35 12.63 -17.29 -0.28
CA ILE A 35 11.63 -16.24 -0.11
C ILE A 35 11.87 -15.50 1.20
N TYR A 36 11.95 -14.18 1.09
CA TYR A 36 12.00 -13.24 2.20
C TYR A 36 10.73 -12.41 2.25
N ILE A 37 10.46 -11.79 3.39
CA ILE A 37 9.32 -10.90 3.60
C ILE A 37 9.74 -9.61 4.29
N LYS A 38 9.30 -8.46 3.77
CA LYS A 38 9.40 -7.16 4.44
C LYS A 38 8.08 -6.86 5.16
N ARG A 39 8.12 -6.76 6.48
CA ARG A 39 6.98 -6.75 7.40
C ARG A 39 6.36 -5.37 7.64
N ASP A 40 5.95 -4.71 6.56
CA ASP A 40 5.29 -3.40 6.65
C ASP A 40 3.84 -3.47 7.21
N ASP A 41 3.33 -4.68 7.42
CA ASP A 41 2.15 -4.97 8.24
C ASP A 41 2.41 -4.71 9.73
N VAL A 42 3.64 -4.89 10.20
CA VAL A 42 4.05 -4.74 11.61
C VAL A 42 4.42 -3.29 11.90
N THR A 43 3.42 -2.41 11.89
CA THR A 43 3.56 -0.99 12.25
C THR A 43 2.64 -0.65 13.43
N PRO A 44 3.04 0.27 14.33
CA PRO A 44 2.45 0.36 15.66
C PRO A 44 1.04 0.97 15.71
N ILE A 45 0.57 1.58 14.62
CA ILE A 45 -0.71 2.30 14.60
C ILE A 45 -1.81 1.44 13.98
N ALA A 46 -2.79 1.10 14.82
CA ALA A 46 -4.10 0.57 14.44
C ALA A 46 -4.06 -0.62 13.47
N MET A 47 -3.29 -1.68 13.77
CA MET A 47 -3.09 -2.87 12.94
C MET A 47 -2.22 -2.66 11.68
N GLY A 48 -1.61 -1.49 11.53
CA GLY A 48 -0.48 -1.27 10.63
C GLY A 48 -0.78 -1.31 9.13
N GLY A 49 0.27 -1.30 8.30
CA GLY A 49 0.23 -1.42 6.84
C GLY A 49 0.97 -0.31 6.09
N ASN A 50 1.09 -0.48 4.78
CA ASN A 50 1.89 0.39 3.90
C ASN A 50 1.46 1.86 3.82
N LYS A 51 0.28 2.23 4.32
CA LYS A 51 -0.18 3.61 4.21
C LYS A 51 0.44 4.50 5.29
N LEU A 52 0.90 3.95 6.41
CA LEU A 52 1.58 4.70 7.45
C LEU A 52 2.87 5.35 6.95
N ARG A 53 3.70 4.63 6.19
CA ARG A 53 4.90 5.22 5.54
C ARG A 53 4.57 6.45 4.70
N LYS A 54 3.41 6.46 4.05
CA LYS A 54 2.97 7.61 3.24
C LYS A 54 2.46 8.74 4.12
N LEU A 55 1.66 8.40 5.14
CA LEU A 55 1.08 9.35 6.08
C LEU A 55 2.14 10.06 6.92
N GLU A 56 3.32 9.46 7.13
CA GLU A 56 4.44 10.15 7.76
C GLU A 56 4.82 11.44 7.02
N PHE A 57 4.79 11.45 5.69
CA PHE A 57 5.06 12.64 4.88
C PHE A 57 3.82 13.51 4.66
N LEU A 58 2.69 12.88 4.33
CA LEU A 58 1.44 13.59 4.00
C LEU A 58 0.89 14.36 5.21
N VAL A 59 0.92 13.75 6.39
CA VAL A 59 0.39 14.39 7.61
C VAL A 59 1.40 15.36 8.20
N ALA A 60 2.70 15.15 7.98
CA ALA A 60 3.70 16.20 8.27
C ALA A 60 3.43 17.48 7.47
N ASP A 61 3.08 17.33 6.20
CA ASP A 61 2.71 18.45 5.33
C ASP A 61 1.37 19.09 5.73
N ALA A 62 0.36 18.27 6.05
CA ALA A 62 -0.91 18.78 6.58
C ALA A 62 -0.74 19.65 7.83
N LEU A 63 0.12 19.23 8.76
CA LEU A 63 0.44 20.01 9.97
C LEU A 63 1.19 21.30 9.62
N ARG A 64 2.06 21.28 8.62
CA ARG A 64 2.77 22.47 8.13
C ARG A 64 1.82 23.50 7.52
N GLU A 65 0.78 23.06 6.84
CA GLU A 65 -0.30 23.93 6.34
C GLU A 65 -1.25 24.40 7.46
N GLY A 66 -1.13 23.82 8.66
CA GLY A 66 -1.95 24.08 9.83
C GLY A 66 -3.37 23.53 9.70
N ALA A 67 -3.53 22.45 8.95
CA ALA A 67 -4.81 21.76 8.81
C ALA A 67 -5.28 21.21 10.17
N ASP A 68 -6.59 21.27 10.40
CA ASP A 68 -7.26 20.68 11.57
C ASP A 68 -8.11 19.45 11.21
N THR A 69 -8.21 19.16 9.91
CA THR A 69 -9.07 18.12 9.35
C THR A 69 -8.34 17.41 8.21
N LEU A 70 -8.32 16.08 8.21
CA LEU A 70 -7.86 15.28 7.08
C LEU A 70 -9.07 14.79 6.28
N ILE A 71 -9.04 14.93 4.96
CA ILE A 71 -10.07 14.42 4.07
C ILE A 71 -9.47 13.37 3.15
N THR A 72 -10.10 12.21 3.03
CA THR A 72 -9.65 11.18 2.08
C THR A 72 -10.78 10.28 1.59
N ALA A 73 -10.47 9.39 0.65
CA ALA A 73 -11.44 8.51 0.02
C ALA A 73 -10.93 7.06 -0.16
N GLY A 74 -11.88 6.15 -0.32
CA GLY A 74 -11.64 4.77 -0.76
C GLY A 74 -12.86 3.87 -0.59
N ALA A 75 -12.66 2.57 -0.76
CA ALA A 75 -13.70 1.57 -0.47
C ALA A 75 -14.10 1.58 1.01
N ILE A 76 -15.30 1.09 1.33
CA ILE A 76 -15.75 0.84 2.71
C ILE A 76 -14.68 0.12 3.55
N GLN A 77 -14.01 -0.90 2.97
CA GLN A 77 -12.95 -1.66 3.64
C GLN A 77 -11.53 -1.12 3.40
N SER A 78 -11.38 0.16 3.08
CA SER A 78 -10.09 0.77 2.75
C SER A 78 -9.11 0.77 3.93
N ASN A 79 -7.99 0.08 3.75
CA ASN A 79 -6.85 0.13 4.67
C ASN A 79 -6.30 1.57 4.82
N HIS A 80 -6.34 2.35 3.73
CA HIS A 80 -5.89 3.74 3.74
C HIS A 80 -6.75 4.61 4.62
N VAL A 81 -8.07 4.56 4.47
CA VAL A 81 -8.97 5.37 5.27
C VAL A 81 -8.81 5.04 6.76
N ARG A 82 -8.69 3.75 7.10
CA ARG A 82 -8.45 3.31 8.48
C ARG A 82 -7.14 3.84 9.06
N GLN A 83 -6.05 3.86 8.29
CA GLN A 83 -4.78 4.43 8.76
C GLN A 83 -4.84 5.95 8.88
N THR A 84 -5.48 6.64 7.92
CA THR A 84 -5.66 8.09 7.97
C THR A 84 -6.49 8.50 9.19
N ALA A 85 -7.61 7.83 9.45
CA ALA A 85 -8.47 8.08 10.60
C ALA A 85 -7.75 7.82 11.94
N ALA A 86 -6.98 6.73 12.03
CA ALA A 86 -6.20 6.43 13.23
C ALA A 86 -5.12 7.50 13.51
N VAL A 87 -4.42 7.95 12.47
CA VAL A 87 -3.42 9.03 12.60
C VAL A 87 -4.07 10.35 12.95
N ALA A 88 -5.23 10.68 12.35
CA ALA A 88 -6.01 11.87 12.69
C ALA A 88 -6.39 11.86 14.18
N ALA A 89 -7.00 10.78 14.66
CA ALA A 89 -7.38 10.62 16.06
C ALA A 89 -6.16 10.72 17.00
N LYS A 90 -5.02 10.11 16.63
CA LYS A 90 -3.76 10.18 17.41
C LYS A 90 -3.23 11.62 17.55
N LEU A 91 -3.39 12.44 16.52
CA LEU A 91 -2.87 13.82 16.47
C LEU A 91 -3.90 14.87 16.87
N GLY A 92 -5.14 14.48 17.18
CA GLY A 92 -6.23 15.40 17.49
C GLY A 92 -6.77 16.16 16.28
N LEU A 93 -6.60 15.61 15.07
CA LEU A 93 -7.19 16.13 13.83
C LEU A 93 -8.55 15.47 13.61
N HIS A 94 -9.48 16.20 12.99
CA HIS A 94 -10.70 15.59 12.46
C HIS A 94 -10.37 14.71 11.24
N CYS A 95 -11.22 13.73 10.96
CA CYS A 95 -11.10 12.91 9.76
C CYS A 95 -12.45 12.82 9.06
N VAL A 96 -12.48 13.17 7.78
CA VAL A 96 -13.62 12.99 6.89
C VAL A 96 -13.27 11.96 5.83
N ALA A 97 -14.09 10.92 5.69
CA ALA A 97 -13.90 9.83 4.76
C ALA A 97 -15.04 9.75 3.75
N LEU A 98 -14.72 9.86 2.46
CA LEU A 98 -15.64 9.60 1.36
C LEU A 98 -15.52 8.12 0.93
N LEU A 99 -16.58 7.35 1.14
CA LEU A 99 -16.58 5.91 0.94
C LEU A 99 -17.51 5.47 -0.19
N GLU A 100 -17.04 4.51 -1.00
CA GLU A 100 -17.84 3.78 -1.98
C GLU A 100 -17.96 2.29 -1.62
N ASN A 101 -19.01 1.62 -2.12
CA ASN A 101 -19.12 0.16 -2.12
C ASN A 101 -18.74 -0.40 -3.51
N PRO A 102 -17.44 -0.64 -3.79
CA PRO A 102 -16.96 -0.90 -5.15
C PRO A 102 -17.39 -2.25 -5.72
N ILE A 103 -17.93 -3.15 -4.87
CA ILE A 103 -18.33 -4.51 -5.24
C ILE A 103 -19.85 -4.71 -5.15
N GLY A 104 -20.61 -3.68 -4.78
CA GLY A 104 -22.07 -3.74 -4.73
C GLY A 104 -22.64 -4.80 -3.78
N THR A 105 -21.86 -5.29 -2.81
CA THR A 105 -22.30 -6.35 -1.89
C THR A 105 -23.23 -5.80 -0.82
N THR A 106 -24.14 -6.62 -0.33
CA THR A 106 -24.99 -6.36 0.83
C THR A 106 -24.56 -7.15 2.07
N ALA A 107 -23.42 -7.85 2.01
CA ALA A 107 -22.91 -8.64 3.12
C ALA A 107 -22.63 -7.76 4.35
N GLU A 108 -23.24 -8.12 5.49
CA GLU A 108 -23.24 -7.31 6.72
C GLU A 108 -21.82 -6.98 7.21
N ASN A 109 -20.93 -7.98 7.24
CA ASN A 109 -19.55 -7.77 7.68
C ASN A 109 -18.77 -6.85 6.74
N TYR A 110 -19.01 -6.90 5.44
CA TYR A 110 -18.37 -5.95 4.52
C TYR A 110 -18.84 -4.52 4.79
N LEU A 111 -20.13 -4.34 5.10
CA LEU A 111 -20.73 -3.03 5.32
C LEU A 111 -20.43 -2.43 6.71
N THR A 112 -20.09 -3.24 7.71
CA THR A 112 -20.03 -2.77 9.10
C THR A 112 -18.86 -3.28 9.92
N ASN A 113 -18.18 -4.37 9.51
CA ASN A 113 -17.09 -4.99 10.25
C ASN A 113 -15.71 -4.60 9.66
N GLY A 114 -14.62 -5.20 10.16
CA GLY A 114 -13.25 -4.97 9.69
C GLY A 114 -12.83 -3.51 9.76
N ASN A 115 -12.26 -2.98 8.67
CA ASN A 115 -11.78 -1.59 8.64
C ASN A 115 -12.92 -0.60 8.89
N ARG A 116 -14.14 -0.86 8.39
CA ARG A 116 -15.29 0.03 8.55
C ARG A 116 -15.69 0.20 10.02
N LEU A 117 -15.65 -0.88 10.81
CA LEU A 117 -15.88 -0.83 12.26
C LEU A 117 -14.88 0.11 12.95
N LEU A 118 -13.59 0.01 12.57
CA LEU A 118 -12.53 0.82 13.17
C LEU A 118 -12.73 2.32 12.89
N LEU A 119 -13.34 2.69 11.76
CA LEU A 119 -13.64 4.09 11.46
C LEU A 119 -14.62 4.71 12.46
N ASP A 120 -15.61 3.96 12.93
CA ASP A 120 -16.54 4.43 13.98
C ASP A 120 -15.81 4.62 15.30
N LEU A 121 -14.90 3.71 15.66
CA LEU A 121 -14.09 3.82 16.88
C LEU A 121 -13.14 5.03 16.85
N PHE A 122 -12.65 5.40 15.67
CA PHE A 122 -11.86 6.63 15.47
C PHE A 122 -12.72 7.88 15.31
N ASN A 123 -14.04 7.77 15.47
CA ASN A 123 -14.99 8.87 15.36
C ASN A 123 -14.89 9.61 14.01
N THR A 124 -14.71 8.85 12.93
CA THR A 124 -14.56 9.36 11.57
C THR A 124 -15.89 9.92 11.07
N GLN A 125 -15.90 11.12 10.50
CA GLN A 125 -17.05 11.61 9.75
C GLN A 125 -17.09 10.90 8.40
N ILE A 126 -18.15 10.12 8.15
CA ILE A 126 -18.26 9.30 6.94
C ILE A 126 -19.33 9.87 6.02
N GLU A 127 -18.96 10.06 4.75
CA GLU A 127 -19.90 10.33 3.67
C GLU A 127 -19.83 9.21 2.64
N MET A 128 -21.00 8.76 2.18
CA MET A 128 -21.11 7.73 1.15
C MET A 128 -21.28 8.38 -0.22
N CYS A 129 -20.67 7.79 -1.24
CA CYS A 129 -21.01 8.05 -2.65
C CYS A 129 -21.26 6.74 -3.39
N ASP A 130 -21.98 6.83 -4.51
CA ASP A 130 -22.30 5.66 -5.33
C ASP A 130 -21.03 5.06 -5.95
N ALA A 131 -20.14 5.91 -6.46
CA ALA A 131 -18.86 5.51 -7.01
C ALA A 131 -17.86 6.68 -7.01
N LEU A 132 -16.59 6.40 -6.78
CA LEU A 132 -15.48 7.33 -6.90
C LEU A 132 -15.04 7.48 -8.37
N THR A 133 -15.92 8.01 -9.22
CA THR A 133 -15.68 8.17 -10.67
C THR A 133 -14.53 9.14 -11.01
N ASP A 134 -14.48 10.28 -10.32
CA ASP A 134 -13.37 11.21 -10.31
C ASP A 134 -13.02 11.55 -8.85
N PRO A 135 -12.13 10.77 -8.20
CA PRO A 135 -11.88 10.91 -6.77
C PRO A 135 -11.31 12.28 -6.40
N ASP A 136 -10.47 12.87 -7.23
CA ASP A 136 -9.80 14.14 -6.92
C ASP A 136 -10.81 15.29 -6.95
N ALA A 137 -11.69 15.34 -7.96
CA ALA A 137 -12.75 16.34 -8.02
C ALA A 137 -13.78 16.19 -6.88
N GLN A 138 -14.15 14.95 -6.54
CA GLN A 138 -15.08 14.68 -5.43
C GLN A 138 -14.49 15.05 -4.08
N LEU A 139 -13.21 14.75 -3.84
CA LEU A 139 -12.50 15.15 -2.63
C LEU A 139 -12.41 16.67 -2.52
N GLN A 140 -12.14 17.38 -3.61
CA GLN A 140 -12.09 18.85 -3.59
C GLN A 140 -13.46 19.49 -3.34
N THR A 141 -14.51 18.90 -3.89
CA THR A 141 -15.91 19.30 -3.63
C THR A 141 -16.25 19.13 -2.15
N LEU A 142 -15.84 18.00 -1.54
CA LEU A 142 -16.01 17.76 -0.11
C LEU A 142 -15.20 18.75 0.72
N ALA A 143 -13.92 18.98 0.38
CA ALA A 143 -13.06 19.94 1.07
C ALA A 143 -13.65 21.35 1.11
N THR A 144 -14.17 21.83 -0.02
CA THR A 144 -14.80 23.17 -0.11
C THR A 144 -16.01 23.29 0.83
N ARG A 145 -16.82 22.23 0.98
CA ARG A 145 -17.95 22.21 1.92
C ARG A 145 -17.50 22.19 3.39
N ILE A 146 -16.41 21.51 3.70
CA ILE A 146 -15.83 21.46 5.05
C ILE A 146 -15.17 22.80 5.41
N GLU A 147 -14.46 23.45 4.47
CA GLU A 147 -13.94 24.82 4.64
C GLU A 147 -15.06 25.82 4.94
N ALA A 148 -16.18 25.74 4.23
CA ALA A 148 -17.33 26.62 4.44
C ALA A 148 -17.98 26.48 5.83
N GLN A 149 -17.68 25.40 6.57
CA GLN A 149 -18.12 25.18 7.96
C GLN A 149 -17.13 25.76 8.99
N GLY A 150 -16.02 26.34 8.55
CA GLY A 150 -15.00 26.97 9.41
C GLY A 150 -13.83 26.06 9.77
N PHE A 151 -13.68 24.90 9.12
CA PHE A 151 -12.53 24.00 9.29
C PHE A 151 -11.41 24.30 8.30
N ARG A 152 -10.23 23.72 8.52
CA ARG A 152 -9.05 23.80 7.65
C ARG A 152 -8.68 22.39 7.15
N PRO A 153 -9.28 21.91 6.06
CA PRO A 153 -9.04 20.56 5.56
C PRO A 153 -7.75 20.44 4.74
N TYR A 154 -7.08 19.30 4.90
CA TYR A 154 -6.02 18.83 4.02
C TYR A 154 -6.49 17.57 3.28
N VAL A 155 -6.46 17.60 1.95
CA VAL A 155 -6.92 16.49 1.11
C VAL A 155 -5.78 15.51 0.89
N ILE A 156 -6.01 14.25 1.28
CA ILE A 156 -5.12 13.12 1.01
C ILE A 156 -5.74 12.29 -0.12
N PRO A 157 -5.03 12.10 -1.26
CA PRO A 157 -5.58 11.38 -2.42
C PRO A 157 -5.83 9.91 -2.12
N VAL A 158 -6.57 9.23 -2.99
CA VAL A 158 -6.89 7.79 -2.84
C VAL A 158 -5.61 6.98 -2.63
N GLY A 159 -5.58 6.23 -1.52
CA GLY A 159 -4.45 5.40 -1.12
C GLY A 159 -3.18 6.16 -0.73
N GLY A 160 -3.25 7.48 -0.54
CA GLY A 160 -2.14 8.36 -0.18
C GLY A 160 -1.09 8.44 -1.29
N SER A 161 -1.49 8.20 -2.54
CA SER A 161 -0.57 8.03 -3.67
C SER A 161 -0.39 9.33 -4.46
N SER A 162 0.26 10.30 -3.81
CA SER A 162 0.91 11.44 -4.46
C SER A 162 2.42 11.22 -4.52
N ALA A 163 3.15 12.08 -5.22
CA ALA A 163 4.62 12.06 -5.22
C ALA A 163 5.18 12.18 -3.78
N LEU A 164 4.62 13.09 -2.97
CA LEU A 164 5.00 13.26 -1.56
C LEU A 164 4.71 11.99 -0.74
N GLY A 165 3.50 11.42 -0.85
CA GLY A 165 3.16 10.21 -0.10
C GLY A 165 4.02 9.00 -0.48
N ALA A 166 4.43 8.90 -1.74
CA ALA A 166 5.29 7.81 -2.20
C ALA A 166 6.74 7.89 -1.68
N MET A 167 7.17 9.04 -1.14
CA MET A 167 8.49 9.19 -0.52
C MET A 167 8.74 8.17 0.60
N GLY A 168 7.69 7.78 1.34
CA GLY A 168 7.81 6.74 2.36
C GLY A 168 8.28 5.38 1.84
N TYR A 169 8.02 5.07 0.56
CA TYR A 169 8.55 3.85 -0.06
C TYR A 169 9.88 4.03 -0.77
N VAL A 170 10.28 5.27 -1.08
CA VAL A 170 11.68 5.58 -1.40
C VAL A 170 12.55 5.37 -0.17
N GLU A 171 12.11 5.85 0.99
CA GLU A 171 12.78 5.60 2.29
C GLU A 171 12.78 4.11 2.64
N SER A 172 11.68 3.41 2.40
CA SER A 172 11.61 1.96 2.61
C SER A 172 12.65 1.19 1.80
N ALA A 173 13.01 1.65 0.59
CA ALA A 173 14.05 1.00 -0.20
C ALA A 173 15.44 1.13 0.47
N LEU A 174 15.67 2.22 1.22
CA LEU A 174 16.89 2.38 2.01
C LEU A 174 16.95 1.37 3.15
N GLU A 175 15.85 1.17 3.89
CA GLU A 175 15.77 0.13 4.90
C GLU A 175 16.02 -1.26 4.30
N ILE A 176 15.39 -1.57 3.16
CA ILE A 176 15.54 -2.86 2.49
C ILE A 176 17.00 -3.10 2.09
N ALA A 177 17.64 -2.14 1.42
CA ALA A 177 19.03 -2.27 1.00
C ALA A 177 19.98 -2.50 2.21
N GLN A 178 19.80 -1.73 3.28
CA GLN A 178 20.59 -1.86 4.51
C GLN A 178 20.36 -3.20 5.22
N GLN A 179 19.13 -3.71 5.22
CA GLN A 179 18.80 -4.99 5.85
C GLN A 179 19.30 -6.20 5.03
N CYS A 180 19.46 -6.03 3.72
CA CYS A 180 20.00 -7.06 2.84
C CYS A 180 21.54 -7.06 2.76
N GLU A 181 22.19 -5.94 3.08
CA GLU A 181 23.64 -5.78 3.01
C GLU A 181 24.35 -6.88 3.82
N GLU A 182 25.22 -7.64 3.16
CA GLU A 182 25.93 -8.83 3.70
C GLU A 182 25.04 -9.99 4.21
N VAL A 183 23.70 -9.89 4.08
CA VAL A 183 22.74 -10.90 4.52
C VAL A 183 22.16 -11.71 3.36
N VAL A 184 21.72 -11.05 2.29
CA VAL A 184 21.09 -11.71 1.15
C VAL A 184 21.42 -11.01 -0.18
N GLY A 185 21.86 -11.79 -1.17
CA GLY A 185 22.00 -11.35 -2.56
C GLY A 185 20.65 -11.37 -3.25
N LEU A 186 19.82 -10.35 -3.00
CA LEU A 186 18.45 -10.30 -3.48
C LEU A 186 18.38 -10.22 -5.02
N SER A 187 17.48 -10.99 -5.63
CA SER A 187 17.27 -10.98 -7.09
C SER A 187 15.99 -10.24 -7.48
N SER A 188 14.87 -10.50 -6.79
CA SER A 188 13.59 -9.90 -7.15
C SER A 188 12.81 -9.38 -5.94
N VAL A 189 11.94 -8.40 -6.15
CA VAL A 189 11.00 -7.86 -5.18
C VAL A 189 9.59 -7.93 -5.75
N VAL A 190 8.63 -8.47 -4.98
CA VAL A 190 7.21 -8.53 -5.36
C VAL A 190 6.37 -7.65 -4.43
N VAL A 191 5.51 -6.81 -5.02
CA VAL A 191 4.61 -5.93 -4.27
C VAL A 191 3.25 -5.76 -4.96
N ALA A 192 2.19 -5.60 -4.18
CA ALA A 192 0.87 -5.24 -4.71
C ALA A 192 0.86 -3.83 -5.34
N SER A 193 0.32 -3.69 -6.54
CA SER A 193 0.26 -2.45 -7.33
C SER A 193 -1.20 -1.99 -7.52
N GLY A 194 -1.67 -1.12 -6.61
CA GLY A 194 -3.03 -0.56 -6.61
C GLY A 194 -3.08 0.92 -7.01
N SER A 195 -3.20 1.83 -6.05
CA SER A 195 -3.10 3.29 -6.28
C SER A 195 -1.69 3.77 -6.70
N ALA A 196 -0.74 2.84 -6.86
CA ALA A 196 0.61 2.99 -7.41
C ALA A 196 1.70 3.61 -6.52
N GLY A 197 1.38 4.39 -5.46
CA GLY A 197 2.42 5.09 -4.68
C GLY A 197 3.48 4.18 -4.03
N THR A 198 3.11 2.98 -3.56
CA THR A 198 4.10 2.02 -3.01
C THR A 198 5.03 1.50 -4.09
N HIS A 199 4.48 1.03 -5.22
CA HIS A 199 5.27 0.48 -6.32
C HIS A 199 6.19 1.55 -6.93
N ALA A 200 5.67 2.76 -7.19
CA ALA A 200 6.46 3.86 -7.74
C ALA A 200 7.59 4.32 -6.79
N GLY A 201 7.32 4.41 -5.48
CA GLY A 201 8.35 4.75 -4.49
C GLY A 201 9.47 3.70 -4.42
N LEU A 202 9.12 2.41 -4.42
CA LEU A 202 10.09 1.33 -4.48
C LEU A 202 10.88 1.35 -5.80
N ALA A 203 10.23 1.62 -6.93
CA ALA A 203 10.91 1.68 -8.23
C ALA A 203 12.03 2.74 -8.24
N VAL A 204 11.74 3.95 -7.76
CA VAL A 204 12.75 5.02 -7.67
C VAL A 204 13.84 4.67 -6.66
N GLY A 205 13.47 4.17 -5.48
CA GLY A 205 14.42 3.84 -4.42
C GLY A 205 15.36 2.69 -4.80
N LEU A 206 14.81 1.59 -5.30
CA LEU A 206 15.57 0.39 -5.68
C LEU A 206 16.43 0.63 -6.92
N GLU A 207 15.98 1.39 -7.92
CA GLU A 207 16.83 1.76 -9.07
C GLU A 207 18.15 2.41 -8.63
N HIS A 208 18.12 3.22 -7.56
CA HIS A 208 19.30 3.95 -7.10
C HIS A 208 20.12 3.22 -6.03
N LEU A 209 19.56 2.21 -5.36
CA LEU A 209 20.18 1.52 -4.23
C LEU A 209 20.55 0.07 -4.54
N MET A 210 19.74 -0.59 -5.38
CA MET A 210 19.85 -2.00 -5.74
C MET A 210 19.49 -2.17 -7.23
N PRO A 211 20.25 -1.57 -8.16
CA PRO A 211 19.89 -1.49 -9.59
C PRO A 211 19.75 -2.84 -10.29
N ASP A 212 20.35 -3.88 -9.75
CA ASP A 212 20.31 -5.24 -10.30
C ASP A 212 19.04 -6.02 -9.87
N VAL A 213 18.26 -5.50 -8.92
CA VAL A 213 17.05 -6.16 -8.40
C VAL A 213 15.86 -5.92 -9.32
N GLU A 214 15.22 -7.01 -9.74
CA GLU A 214 13.97 -6.95 -10.50
C GLU A 214 12.79 -6.57 -9.58
N LEU A 215 12.07 -5.49 -9.90
CA LEU A 215 10.86 -5.10 -9.17
C LEU A 215 9.59 -5.46 -9.95
N ILE A 216 8.73 -6.27 -9.34
CA ILE A 216 7.48 -6.75 -9.92
C ILE A 216 6.30 -6.19 -9.14
N GLY A 217 5.42 -5.46 -9.82
CA GLY A 217 4.12 -5.06 -9.29
C GLY A 217 2.99 -6.00 -9.72
N VAL A 218 2.39 -6.75 -8.81
CA VAL A 218 1.17 -7.51 -9.10
C VAL A 218 -0.03 -6.58 -9.00
N THR A 219 -0.77 -6.37 -10.09
CA THR A 219 -1.92 -5.46 -10.07
C THR A 219 -3.05 -6.04 -9.22
N VAL A 220 -3.88 -5.16 -8.66
CA VAL A 220 -5.01 -5.55 -7.78
C VAL A 220 -6.35 -4.97 -8.24
N SER A 221 -6.36 -4.27 -9.38
CA SER A 221 -7.54 -3.52 -9.84
C SER A 221 -7.59 -3.21 -11.32
N ARG A 222 -6.47 -3.25 -12.04
CA ARG A 222 -6.32 -2.70 -13.40
C ARG A 222 -5.39 -3.59 -14.22
N ALA A 223 -5.64 -3.65 -15.53
CA ALA A 223 -4.72 -4.29 -16.47
C ALA A 223 -3.41 -3.51 -16.58
N VAL A 224 -2.35 -4.14 -17.11
CA VAL A 224 -1.03 -3.51 -17.34
C VAL A 224 -1.17 -2.23 -18.15
N ALA A 225 -2.00 -2.24 -19.20
CA ALA A 225 -2.21 -1.09 -20.08
C ALA A 225 -2.73 0.15 -19.35
N GLU A 226 -3.54 -0.03 -18.30
CA GLU A 226 -4.11 1.06 -17.51
C GLU A 226 -3.22 1.42 -16.30
N GLN A 227 -2.56 0.42 -15.71
CA GLN A 227 -1.78 0.61 -14.49
C GLN A 227 -0.37 1.16 -14.78
N LYS A 228 0.28 0.73 -15.86
CA LYS A 228 1.67 1.11 -16.18
C LYS A 228 1.84 2.63 -16.33
N PRO A 229 0.98 3.35 -17.07
CA PRO A 229 1.11 4.81 -17.17
C PRO A 229 1.00 5.52 -15.82
N LYS A 230 0.13 5.03 -14.91
CA LYS A 230 -0.05 5.61 -13.57
C LYS A 230 1.19 5.42 -12.70
N VAL A 231 1.82 4.25 -12.75
CA VAL A 231 3.06 3.98 -11.99
C VAL A 231 4.21 4.81 -12.54
N ILE A 232 4.39 4.86 -13.88
CA ILE A 232 5.43 5.67 -14.52
C ILE A 232 5.27 7.15 -14.19
N ALA A 233 4.04 7.69 -14.26
CA ALA A 233 3.79 9.10 -13.93
C ALA A 233 4.24 9.44 -12.49
N LEU A 234 3.95 8.56 -11.53
CA LEU A 234 4.41 8.73 -10.15
C LEU A 234 5.93 8.54 -10.03
N GLN A 235 6.53 7.55 -10.68
CA GLN A 235 7.99 7.35 -10.70
C GLN A 235 8.71 8.63 -11.14
N GLN A 236 8.26 9.23 -12.26
CA GLN A 236 8.85 10.46 -12.80
C GLN A 236 8.60 11.67 -11.88
N ALA A 237 7.40 11.80 -11.30
CA ALA A 237 7.09 12.88 -10.36
C ALA A 237 7.93 12.79 -9.06
N ILE A 238 8.12 11.59 -8.52
CA ILE A 238 8.95 11.33 -7.35
C ILE A 238 10.42 11.66 -7.66
N ALA A 239 10.94 11.13 -8.78
CA ALA A 239 12.31 11.38 -9.21
C ALA A 239 12.59 12.87 -9.41
N GLY A 240 11.67 13.59 -10.07
CA GLY A 240 11.76 15.04 -10.26
C GLY A 240 11.80 15.82 -8.93
N GLN A 241 10.97 15.45 -7.95
CA GLN A 241 10.98 16.07 -6.62
C GLN A 241 12.25 15.76 -5.81
N LEU A 242 12.87 14.60 -6.04
CA LEU A 242 14.14 14.21 -5.44
C LEU A 242 15.37 14.70 -6.22
N ALA A 243 15.18 15.44 -7.32
CA ALA A 243 16.25 15.85 -8.24
C ALA A 243 17.08 14.67 -8.76
N LEU A 244 16.40 13.58 -9.11
CA LEU A 244 16.94 12.36 -9.70
C LEU A 244 16.37 12.14 -11.10
N THR A 245 17.02 11.26 -11.85
CA THR A 245 16.47 10.70 -13.08
C THR A 245 16.10 9.24 -12.80
N ALA A 246 14.88 8.83 -13.16
CA ALA A 246 14.45 7.44 -13.07
C ALA A 246 14.18 6.90 -14.48
N THR A 247 14.86 5.81 -14.83
CA THR A 247 14.87 5.17 -16.13
C THR A 247 14.51 3.69 -16.07
N ALA A 248 14.46 3.10 -14.88
CA ALA A 248 14.10 1.71 -14.70
C ALA A 248 12.71 1.42 -15.27
N ASP A 249 12.61 0.33 -16.02
CA ASP A 249 11.35 -0.15 -16.56
C ASP A 249 10.40 -0.60 -15.44
N ILE A 250 9.12 -0.26 -15.59
CA ILE A 250 8.07 -0.71 -14.68
C ILE A 250 7.50 -2.05 -15.17
N HIS A 251 7.69 -3.09 -14.36
CA HIS A 251 7.14 -4.44 -14.59
C HIS A 251 5.85 -4.65 -13.81
N LEU A 252 4.83 -5.17 -14.49
CA LEU A 252 3.51 -5.41 -13.91
C LEU A 252 2.97 -6.74 -14.41
N TRP A 253 2.33 -7.50 -13.52
CA TRP A 253 1.55 -8.69 -13.86
C TRP A 253 0.09 -8.47 -13.45
N ASP A 254 -0.84 -8.69 -14.37
CA ASP A 254 -2.26 -8.41 -14.20
C ASP A 254 -3.16 -9.66 -14.26
N ASP A 255 -2.56 -10.85 -14.25
CA ASP A 255 -3.27 -12.13 -14.32
C ASP A 255 -4.02 -12.48 -13.01
N TYR A 256 -3.71 -11.79 -11.91
CA TYR A 256 -4.02 -12.25 -10.56
C TYR A 256 -5.12 -11.45 -9.83
N PHE A 257 -5.70 -10.42 -10.45
CA PHE A 257 -6.67 -9.55 -9.78
C PHE A 257 -8.13 -9.82 -10.09
N ALA A 258 -8.42 -10.58 -11.15
CA ALA A 258 -9.77 -10.99 -11.50
C ALA A 258 -10.49 -11.58 -10.26
N PRO A 259 -11.80 -11.34 -10.07
CA PRO A 259 -12.73 -10.65 -10.98
C PRO A 259 -12.59 -9.13 -11.04
N GLY A 260 -11.86 -8.51 -10.11
CA GLY A 260 -11.73 -7.07 -10.04
C GLY A 260 -11.25 -6.59 -8.67
N TYR A 261 -11.20 -5.27 -8.51
CA TYR A 261 -10.85 -4.66 -7.23
C TYR A 261 -11.85 -5.03 -6.13
N GLY A 262 -11.35 -5.43 -4.96
CA GLY A 262 -12.18 -5.76 -3.81
C GLY A 262 -12.90 -7.12 -3.88
N VAL A 263 -12.82 -7.86 -4.98
CA VAL A 263 -13.41 -9.20 -5.08
C VAL A 263 -12.34 -10.27 -4.86
N PRO A 264 -12.46 -11.17 -3.86
CA PRO A 264 -11.51 -12.27 -3.66
C PRO A 264 -11.50 -13.23 -4.86
N ASN A 265 -10.40 -13.96 -5.03
CA ASN A 265 -10.30 -15.07 -5.97
C ASN A 265 -9.65 -16.29 -5.31
N ASP A 266 -9.86 -17.47 -5.89
CA ASP A 266 -9.38 -18.72 -5.31
C ASP A 266 -7.85 -18.72 -5.17
N ALA A 267 -7.11 -18.30 -6.20
CA ALA A 267 -5.65 -18.24 -6.15
C ALA A 267 -5.12 -17.37 -4.99
N GLY A 268 -5.70 -16.18 -4.81
CA GLY A 268 -5.35 -15.28 -3.71
C GLY A 268 -5.75 -15.84 -2.35
N MET A 269 -6.91 -16.49 -2.24
CA MET A 269 -7.36 -17.11 -0.99
C MET A 269 -6.55 -18.35 -0.61
N GLU A 270 -6.13 -19.15 -1.59
CA GLU A 270 -5.20 -20.26 -1.36
C GLU A 270 -3.83 -19.75 -0.91
N ALA A 271 -3.33 -18.63 -1.47
CA ALA A 271 -2.12 -17.99 -0.98
C ALA A 271 -2.26 -17.47 0.47
N VAL A 272 -3.43 -16.93 0.85
CA VAL A 272 -3.73 -16.54 2.24
C VAL A 272 -3.65 -17.74 3.17
N LYS A 273 -4.32 -18.85 2.83
CA LYS A 273 -4.28 -20.09 3.63
C LYS A 273 -2.88 -20.69 3.71
N LEU A 274 -2.14 -20.66 2.61
CA LEU A 274 -0.79 -21.21 2.51
C LEU A 274 0.16 -20.47 3.47
N LEU A 275 0.23 -19.13 3.38
CA LEU A 275 1.11 -18.36 4.26
C LEU A 275 0.71 -18.45 5.73
N ALA A 276 -0.60 -18.45 6.02
CA ALA A 276 -1.09 -18.58 7.38
C ALA A 276 -0.72 -19.95 8.00
N SER A 277 -0.87 -21.03 7.25
CA SER A 277 -0.61 -22.40 7.74
C SER A 277 0.87 -22.78 7.75
N LEU A 278 1.68 -22.24 6.82
CA LEU A 278 3.10 -22.52 6.76
C LEU A 278 3.94 -21.57 7.62
N GLU A 279 3.61 -20.29 7.68
CA GLU A 279 4.48 -19.27 8.30
C GLU A 279 3.79 -18.51 9.45
N GLY A 280 2.50 -18.73 9.70
CA GLY A 280 1.77 -17.95 10.71
C GLY A 280 1.61 -16.47 10.33
N VAL A 281 1.76 -16.14 9.04
CA VAL A 281 1.64 -14.78 8.51
C VAL A 281 0.25 -14.59 7.88
N LEU A 282 -0.43 -13.51 8.27
CA LEU A 282 -1.79 -13.21 7.80
C LEU A 282 -1.78 -12.21 6.65
N LEU A 283 -1.99 -12.74 5.44
CA LEU A 283 -2.30 -11.94 4.25
C LEU A 283 -3.76 -11.45 4.26
N ASP A 284 -4.15 -10.72 3.22
CA ASP A 284 -5.51 -10.22 3.02
C ASP A 284 -6.08 -10.58 1.63
N PRO A 285 -7.42 -10.63 1.47
CA PRO A 285 -8.06 -11.10 0.24
C PRO A 285 -8.03 -10.09 -0.92
N VAL A 286 -7.69 -8.82 -0.66
CA VAL A 286 -7.79 -7.73 -1.66
C VAL A 286 -6.44 -7.36 -2.24
N TYR A 287 -5.36 -7.39 -1.45
CA TYR A 287 -4.04 -6.95 -1.88
C TYR A 287 -3.00 -8.06 -1.80
N THR A 288 -2.62 -8.43 -0.58
CA THR A 288 -1.42 -9.23 -0.33
C THR A 288 -1.61 -10.70 -0.70
N GLY A 289 -2.82 -11.25 -0.55
CA GLY A 289 -3.15 -12.59 -1.06
C GLY A 289 -2.99 -12.69 -2.57
N LYS A 290 -3.49 -11.70 -3.32
CA LYS A 290 -3.35 -11.63 -4.79
C LYS A 290 -1.89 -11.43 -5.23
N ALA A 291 -1.15 -10.57 -4.54
CA ALA A 291 0.27 -10.38 -4.83
C ALA A 291 1.11 -11.65 -4.52
N MET A 292 0.80 -12.36 -3.43
CA MET A 292 1.44 -13.63 -3.11
C MET A 292 1.07 -14.73 -4.11
N ALA A 293 -0.18 -14.78 -4.57
CA ALA A 293 -0.58 -15.69 -5.65
C ALA A 293 0.24 -15.42 -6.93
N GLY A 294 0.46 -14.15 -7.26
CA GLY A 294 1.33 -13.76 -8.37
C GLY A 294 2.78 -14.18 -8.17
N LEU A 295 3.33 -14.07 -6.96
CA LEU A 295 4.67 -14.57 -6.63
C LEU A 295 4.77 -16.09 -6.86
N ILE A 296 3.82 -16.85 -6.32
CA ILE A 296 3.81 -18.32 -6.39
C ILE A 296 3.74 -18.78 -7.86
N ASP A 297 2.80 -18.24 -8.63
CA ASP A 297 2.69 -18.58 -10.05
C ASP A 297 3.88 -18.07 -10.87
N GLY A 298 4.45 -16.91 -10.51
CA GLY A 298 5.68 -16.40 -11.12
C GLY A 298 6.86 -17.37 -11.00
N ILE A 299 7.00 -18.08 -9.87
CA ILE A 299 7.98 -19.16 -9.71
C ILE A 299 7.61 -20.35 -10.59
N SER A 300 6.34 -20.79 -10.53
CA SER A 300 5.85 -21.94 -11.32
C SER A 300 6.07 -21.77 -12.83
N GLN A 301 5.88 -20.55 -13.34
CA GLN A 301 6.00 -20.20 -14.75
C GLN A 301 7.38 -19.67 -15.13
N LYS A 302 8.33 -19.61 -14.19
CA LYS A 302 9.68 -19.04 -14.38
C LYS A 302 9.65 -17.63 -14.99
N ARG A 303 8.80 -16.75 -14.44
CA ARG A 303 8.61 -15.38 -14.92
C ARG A 303 9.67 -14.40 -14.45
N PHE A 304 10.35 -14.71 -13.34
CA PHE A 304 11.44 -13.90 -12.79
C PHE A 304 12.69 -14.00 -13.67
N ASN A 305 13.57 -13.00 -13.56
CA ASN A 305 14.83 -12.92 -14.30
C ASN A 305 15.75 -14.15 -14.10
N ASP A 306 15.79 -14.72 -12.90
CA ASP A 306 16.67 -15.84 -12.54
C ASP A 306 16.15 -16.68 -11.35
N ASP A 307 17.02 -17.55 -10.82
CA ASP A 307 16.74 -18.48 -9.72
C ASP A 307 17.02 -17.94 -8.30
N GLY A 308 17.36 -16.65 -8.18
CA GLY A 308 17.77 -16.02 -6.94
C GLY A 308 16.64 -15.69 -5.95
N PRO A 309 17.00 -15.12 -4.79
CA PRO A 309 16.07 -14.81 -3.71
C PRO A 309 15.02 -13.76 -4.07
N ILE A 310 13.79 -13.96 -3.59
CA ILE A 310 12.65 -13.06 -3.81
C ILE A 310 12.21 -12.43 -2.49
N LEU A 311 12.09 -11.11 -2.44
CA LEU A 311 11.53 -10.37 -1.31
C LEU A 311 10.06 -10.02 -1.58
N PHE A 312 9.16 -10.53 -0.75
CA PHE A 312 7.76 -10.13 -0.76
C PHE A 312 7.53 -8.92 0.16
N ILE A 313 6.92 -7.86 -0.36
CA ILE A 313 6.55 -6.69 0.46
C ILE A 313 5.16 -6.91 1.07
N HIS A 314 5.12 -7.27 2.36
CA HIS A 314 3.86 -7.44 3.08
C HIS A 314 3.27 -6.08 3.45
N THR A 315 2.40 -5.58 2.58
CA THR A 315 1.80 -4.25 2.74
C THR A 315 0.70 -4.12 3.81
N GLY A 316 0.48 -5.15 4.64
CA GLY A 316 -0.63 -5.25 5.58
C GLY A 316 -1.94 -5.69 4.95
N GLY A 317 -3.06 -5.24 5.53
CA GLY A 317 -4.41 -5.49 5.01
C GLY A 317 -5.22 -6.54 5.79
N ALA A 318 -4.59 -7.28 6.72
CA ALA A 318 -5.21 -8.33 7.51
C ALA A 318 -6.57 -8.00 8.15
N PRO A 319 -6.88 -6.76 8.61
CA PRO A 319 -8.20 -6.44 9.18
C PRO A 319 -9.37 -6.72 8.21
N ALA A 320 -9.11 -6.69 6.90
CA ALA A 320 -10.11 -7.01 5.89
C ALA A 320 -10.60 -8.46 6.00
N LEU A 321 -9.80 -9.41 6.50
CA LEU A 321 -10.22 -10.81 6.67
C LEU A 321 -11.56 -10.93 7.43
N PHE A 322 -11.73 -10.12 8.48
CA PHE A 322 -12.94 -10.13 9.31
C PHE A 322 -14.14 -9.47 8.63
N ALA A 323 -13.92 -8.57 7.68
CA ALA A 323 -14.98 -7.96 6.88
C ALA A 323 -15.43 -8.83 5.72
N TYR A 324 -14.54 -9.63 5.15
CA TYR A 324 -14.84 -10.54 4.04
C TYR A 324 -15.45 -11.87 4.49
N HIS A 325 -15.43 -12.17 5.80
CA HIS A 325 -16.18 -13.27 6.39
C HIS A 325 -17.70 -12.98 6.39
N PRO A 326 -18.60 -13.97 6.27
CA PRO A 326 -18.33 -15.36 5.88
C PRO A 326 -18.10 -15.51 4.36
N HIS A 327 -18.58 -14.54 3.58
CA HIS A 327 -18.45 -14.47 2.15
C HIS A 327 -18.73 -13.04 1.67
N VAL A 328 -18.24 -12.76 0.46
CA VAL A 328 -18.58 -11.59 -0.37
C VAL A 328 -18.64 -12.08 -1.81
#